data_AF-A0A5C5VJT9-F1
#
_entry.id   AF-A0A5C5VJT9-F1
#
_cell.length_a   1.000
_cell.length_b   1.000
_cell.length_c   1.000
_cell.angle_alpha   90.00
_cell.angle_beta   90.00
_cell.angle_gamma   90.00
#
_symmetry.space_group_name_H-M   'P 1'
#
loop_
_entity.id
_entity.type
_entity.pdbx_description
1 polymer ?
#
loop_
_entity_poly.entity_id
_entity_poly.type
_entity_poly.pdbx_seq_one_letter_code
_entity_poly.pdbx_strand_id
1 'polypeptide(L)'
;MKLPTVYDDNILCHDDRIAPDGSTVPTAVYSVVYPPIGFFPFYDIGNGDYHGLYWPIGKEEEPPLVAFSSHDAWSLIPEYSDMEAFYACSLARAADEDDSYSLVSYRELVKTATGRPPVEHDLRGLAADDYEQLLSLDSTSPFYLCAAGDIHLGGNDVEAAEQKYRAALDVLPEYVAAHFGLASVLRRQRRLEEATVHLRLTLIGPMSFYGGSFWSDTALPGNFRNDWSRKAVMWIQRSKTLHESLVDDPFATRINELTFETGLAENADIDVLRLIVESYAASGSFADAARIWMLIGERAAMETTSFRERYDLTPTTYGGRLAELLELSGNERRAALVRNMLGAMKKPAGLYL
;
A
#
# COMPACT_ATOMS: atom_id res chain seq x y z
N MET A 1 10.84 11.81 10.25
CA MET A 1 10.49 12.80 9.21
C MET A 1 8.98 12.79 9.03
N LYS A 2 8.30 13.93 8.85
CA LYS A 2 6.85 13.99 8.58
C LYS A 2 6.59 13.93 7.07
N LEU A 3 5.39 13.55 6.65
CA LEU A 3 4.99 13.57 5.24
C LEU A 3 5.21 14.97 4.63
N PRO A 4 5.98 15.11 3.55
CA PRO A 4 6.11 16.38 2.85
C PRO A 4 4.79 16.84 2.25
N THR A 5 4.54 18.16 2.27
CA THR A 5 3.38 18.77 1.60
C THR A 5 3.70 19.22 0.17
N VAL A 6 4.95 19.02 -0.25
CA VAL A 6 5.46 19.32 -1.59
C VAL A 6 6.07 18.04 -2.12
N TYR A 7 5.67 17.65 -3.32
CA TYR A 7 6.24 16.47 -3.96
C TYR A 7 7.70 16.73 -4.36
N ASP A 8 8.57 15.78 -4.07
CA ASP A 8 10.01 15.83 -4.34
C ASP A 8 10.48 14.43 -4.74
N ASP A 9 10.86 14.26 -6.01
CA ASP A 9 11.36 12.99 -6.55
C ASP A 9 12.81 12.71 -6.15
N ASN A 10 13.43 13.58 -5.33
CA ASN A 10 14.76 13.40 -4.77
C ASN A 10 14.82 13.72 -3.26
N ILE A 11 13.84 13.23 -2.50
CA ILE A 11 13.67 13.53 -1.06
C ILE A 11 14.92 13.25 -0.19
N LEU A 12 15.79 12.32 -0.59
CA LEU A 12 17.05 12.01 0.10
C LEU A 12 18.31 12.50 -0.64
N CYS A 13 18.17 13.38 -1.64
CA CYS A 13 19.28 13.98 -2.38
C CYS A 13 20.28 12.93 -2.92
N HIS A 14 19.78 11.80 -3.44
CA HIS A 14 20.62 10.71 -3.89
C HIS A 14 20.91 10.83 -5.40
N ASP A 15 22.18 11.05 -5.70
CA ASP A 15 22.73 11.39 -7.02
C ASP A 15 23.31 10.16 -7.75
N ASP A 16 22.55 9.08 -7.88
CA ASP A 16 22.92 7.96 -8.79
C ASP A 16 22.37 8.17 -10.22
N ARG A 17 21.73 9.32 -10.48
CA ARG A 17 21.00 9.64 -11.72
C ARG A 17 21.84 10.34 -12.78
N ILE A 18 23.12 10.01 -12.89
CA ILE A 18 23.93 10.45 -14.03
C ILE A 18 23.85 9.37 -15.09
N ALA A 19 22.98 9.57 -16.10
CA ALA A 19 23.12 8.82 -17.34
C ALA A 19 24.56 9.00 -17.87
N PRO A 20 25.11 8.05 -18.67
CA PRO A 20 26.49 8.15 -19.15
C PRO A 20 26.86 9.47 -19.86
N ASP A 21 25.85 10.25 -20.26
CA ASP A 21 25.96 11.56 -20.90
C ASP A 21 25.86 12.77 -19.93
N GLY A 22 25.76 12.56 -18.63
CA GLY A 22 25.63 13.66 -17.65
C GLY A 22 24.20 14.11 -17.37
N SER A 23 23.18 13.52 -18.01
CA SER A 23 21.79 13.95 -17.84
C SER A 23 21.12 13.30 -16.63
N THR A 24 20.43 14.14 -15.84
CA THR A 24 19.45 13.69 -14.84
C THR A 24 18.13 13.46 -15.55
N VAL A 25 17.68 12.21 -15.65
CA VAL A 25 16.31 11.91 -16.09
C VAL A 25 15.41 12.11 -14.87
N PRO A 26 14.48 13.08 -14.86
CA PRO A 26 13.57 13.25 -13.73
C PRO A 26 12.73 11.99 -13.60
N THR A 27 12.74 11.40 -12.42
CA THR A 27 11.92 10.25 -12.09
C THR A 27 10.53 10.78 -11.74
N ALA A 28 9.75 11.17 -12.75
CA ALA A 28 8.40 11.66 -12.51
C ALA A 28 7.46 10.49 -12.20
N VAL A 29 7.55 9.95 -10.99
CA VAL A 29 6.53 9.10 -10.38
C VAL A 29 5.36 9.99 -9.97
N TYR A 30 4.74 10.65 -10.95
CA TYR A 30 3.86 11.78 -10.74
C TYR A 30 2.41 11.40 -11.05
N SER A 31 1.79 10.68 -10.13
CA SER A 31 0.42 10.19 -10.26
C SER A 31 -0.37 10.47 -9.00
N VAL A 32 -1.66 10.77 -9.13
CA VAL A 32 -2.59 10.89 -8.00
C VAL A 32 -3.24 9.55 -7.62
N VAL A 33 -2.84 8.46 -8.29
CA VAL A 33 -3.39 7.11 -8.07
C VAL A 33 -2.32 6.12 -7.65
N TYR A 34 -1.32 5.88 -8.50
CA TYR A 34 -0.24 4.92 -8.23
C TYR A 34 1.14 5.44 -8.68
N PRO A 35 2.18 5.28 -7.85
CA PRO A 35 2.19 4.75 -6.49
C PRO A 35 1.26 5.52 -5.53
N PRO A 36 0.83 4.88 -4.43
CA PRO A 36 -0.07 5.51 -3.46
C PRO A 36 0.48 6.85 -3.00
N ILE A 37 -0.39 7.86 -2.95
CA ILE A 37 -0.02 9.18 -2.42
C ILE A 37 0.56 8.99 -1.03
N GLY A 38 1.73 9.59 -0.79
CA GLY A 38 2.53 9.38 0.42
C GLY A 38 3.73 8.45 0.23
N PHE A 39 3.88 7.86 -0.96
CA PHE A 39 5.13 7.23 -1.39
C PHE A 39 6.08 8.25 -2.04
N PHE A 40 7.35 8.23 -1.63
CA PHE A 40 8.41 9.08 -2.18
C PHE A 40 9.62 8.20 -2.54
N PRO A 41 9.95 8.03 -3.83
CA PRO A 41 11.09 7.22 -4.23
C PRO A 41 12.40 7.86 -3.75
N PHE A 42 13.37 7.03 -3.34
CA PHE A 42 14.72 7.48 -3.01
C PHE A 42 15.83 6.63 -3.65
N TYR A 43 15.52 5.46 -4.20
CA TYR A 43 16.49 4.61 -4.89
C TYR A 43 15.82 3.89 -6.07
N ASP A 44 16.36 4.06 -7.27
CA ASP A 44 15.89 3.44 -8.50
C ASP A 44 16.49 2.05 -8.67
N ILE A 45 15.62 1.05 -8.83
CA ILE A 45 16.00 -0.37 -9.00
C ILE A 45 15.96 -0.76 -10.50
N GLY A 46 15.40 0.11 -11.35
CA GLY A 46 15.16 -0.12 -12.76
C GLY A 46 13.71 -0.54 -13.06
N ASN A 47 13.32 -0.46 -14.33
CA ASN A 47 11.97 -0.84 -14.82
C ASN A 47 10.80 -0.09 -14.14
N GLY A 48 11.06 1.08 -13.56
CA GLY A 48 10.03 1.84 -12.81
C GLY A 48 9.81 1.32 -11.39
N ASP A 49 10.68 0.44 -10.89
CA ASP A 49 10.67 -0.05 -9.52
C ASP A 49 11.61 0.79 -8.64
N TYR A 50 11.19 1.06 -7.41
CA TYR A 50 11.91 1.95 -6.50
C TYR A 50 11.87 1.40 -5.08
N HIS A 51 12.94 1.66 -4.32
CA HIS A 51 12.78 1.83 -2.87
C HIS A 51 12.35 3.28 -2.60
N GLY A 52 11.42 3.44 -1.67
CA GLY A 52 10.89 4.73 -1.30
C GLY A 52 10.39 4.77 0.13
N LEU A 53 10.18 5.98 0.63
CA LEU A 53 9.54 6.24 1.92
C LEU A 53 8.04 6.21 1.75
N TYR A 54 7.32 5.58 2.66
CA TYR A 54 5.86 5.58 2.67
C TYR A 54 5.32 6.02 4.04
N TRP A 55 4.45 7.03 4.05
CA TRP A 55 3.69 7.40 5.24
C TRP A 55 2.31 6.74 5.22
N PRO A 56 1.97 5.92 6.23
CA PRO A 56 0.62 5.37 6.39
C PRO A 56 -0.44 6.48 6.52
N ILE A 57 -1.64 6.22 6.05
CA ILE A 57 -2.79 7.12 6.11
C ILE A 57 -3.17 7.34 7.59
N GLY A 58 -3.24 8.60 8.02
CA GLY A 58 -3.46 8.98 9.41
C GLY A 58 -2.20 8.99 10.27
N LYS A 59 -1.04 8.64 9.71
CA LYS A 59 0.28 8.68 10.37
C LYS A 59 1.25 9.64 9.68
N GLU A 60 0.74 10.69 9.03
CA GLU A 60 1.55 11.70 8.32
C GLU A 60 2.54 12.45 9.21
N GLU A 61 2.33 12.44 10.51
CA GLU A 61 3.18 13.09 11.52
C GLU A 61 4.24 12.15 12.11
N GLU A 62 4.14 10.84 11.85
CA GLU A 62 5.06 9.80 12.30
C GLU A 62 6.20 9.58 11.28
N PRO A 63 7.30 8.91 11.66
CA PRO A 63 8.31 8.46 10.71
C PRO A 63 7.73 7.56 9.61
N PRO A 64 8.27 7.63 8.37
CA PRO A 64 7.85 6.76 7.28
C PRO A 64 8.36 5.34 7.45
N LEU A 65 7.66 4.41 6.81
CA LEU A 65 8.15 3.08 6.46
C LEU A 65 9.07 3.16 5.24
N VAL A 66 9.87 2.11 5.02
CA VAL A 66 10.55 1.91 3.73
C VAL A 66 9.79 0.85 2.95
N ALA A 67 9.41 1.21 1.72
CA ALA A 67 8.63 0.36 0.83
C ALA A 67 9.34 0.14 -0.51
N PHE A 68 9.07 -1.02 -1.11
CA PHE A 68 9.45 -1.35 -2.49
C PHE A 68 8.24 -1.20 -3.40
N SER A 69 8.34 -0.40 -4.46
CA SER A 69 7.30 -0.30 -5.48
C SER A 69 7.61 -1.22 -6.65
N SER A 70 6.63 -2.02 -7.07
CA SER A 70 6.67 -2.79 -8.31
C SER A 70 5.68 -2.21 -9.32
N HIS A 71 6.21 -1.60 -10.37
CA HIS A 71 5.41 -0.93 -11.39
C HIS A 71 4.50 -1.90 -12.14
N ASP A 72 5.07 -3.00 -12.67
CA ASP A 72 4.33 -3.95 -13.50
C ASP A 72 3.27 -4.74 -12.71
N ALA A 73 3.47 -4.87 -11.39
CA ALA A 73 2.54 -5.53 -10.50
C ALA A 73 1.57 -4.58 -9.79
N TRP A 74 1.65 -3.26 -10.04
CA TRP A 74 0.87 -2.24 -9.32
C TRP A 74 0.90 -2.45 -7.80
N SER A 75 2.08 -2.72 -7.24
CA SER A 75 2.22 -3.17 -5.84
C SER A 75 3.18 -2.29 -5.06
N LEU A 76 2.82 -1.96 -3.82
CA LEU A 76 3.70 -1.31 -2.86
C LEU A 76 3.91 -2.23 -1.66
N ILE A 77 5.15 -2.68 -1.46
CA ILE A 77 5.50 -3.65 -0.43
C ILE A 77 6.13 -2.90 0.75
N PRO A 78 5.48 -2.82 1.92
CA PRO A 78 5.98 -2.11 3.10
C PRO A 78 7.02 -2.98 3.84
N GLU A 79 8.20 -3.15 3.22
CA GLU A 79 9.20 -4.14 3.64
C GLU A 79 9.84 -3.83 5.00
N TYR A 80 10.11 -2.56 5.32
CA TYR A 80 10.85 -2.22 6.54
C TYR A 80 10.16 -1.11 7.34
N SER A 81 10.27 -1.19 8.66
CA SER A 81 9.71 -0.22 9.59
C SER A 81 10.41 1.14 9.53
N ASP A 82 11.69 1.17 9.17
CA ASP A 82 12.47 2.39 8.98
C ASP A 82 13.74 2.17 8.13
N MET A 83 14.54 3.24 7.97
CA MET A 83 15.79 3.22 7.21
C MET A 83 16.91 2.39 7.84
N GLU A 84 16.95 2.27 9.18
CA GLU A 84 17.97 1.46 9.85
C GLU A 84 17.66 -0.03 9.62
N ALA A 85 16.40 -0.41 9.77
CA ALA A 85 15.91 -1.75 9.45
C ALA A 85 16.12 -2.12 7.98
N PHE A 86 15.89 -1.18 7.05
CA PHE A 86 16.18 -1.35 5.62
C PHE A 86 17.63 -1.76 5.38
N TYR A 87 18.59 -1.05 5.98
CA TYR A 87 20.00 -1.39 5.84
C TYR A 87 20.37 -2.69 6.55
N ALA A 88 19.94 -2.88 7.80
CA ALA A 88 20.25 -4.09 8.58
C ALA A 88 19.77 -5.36 7.86
N CYS A 89 18.53 -5.37 7.37
CA CYS A 89 17.98 -6.52 6.65
C CYS A 89 18.66 -6.72 5.28
N SER A 90 18.95 -5.64 4.55
CA SER A 90 19.67 -5.71 3.26
C SER A 90 21.08 -6.29 3.46
N LEU A 91 21.78 -5.83 4.49
CA LEU A 91 23.09 -6.29 4.88
C LEU A 91 23.05 -7.76 5.32
N ALA A 92 22.07 -8.15 6.12
CA ALA A 92 21.89 -9.54 6.57
C ALA A 92 21.66 -10.52 5.42
N ARG A 93 21.04 -10.07 4.34
CA ARG A 93 20.80 -10.87 3.14
C ARG A 93 21.97 -10.91 2.15
N ALA A 94 22.96 -10.03 2.31
CA ALA A 94 24.13 -10.02 1.45
C ALA A 94 25.02 -11.25 1.71
N ALA A 95 25.55 -11.86 0.65
CA ALA A 95 26.38 -13.05 0.75
C ALA A 95 27.83 -12.74 1.17
N ASP A 96 28.42 -11.64 0.67
CA ASP A 96 29.79 -11.20 0.95
C ASP A 96 29.86 -9.67 1.22
N GLU A 97 30.89 -9.19 1.93
CA GLU A 97 31.10 -7.75 2.25
C GLU A 97 31.35 -6.86 1.01
N ASP A 98 31.92 -7.45 -0.05
CA ASP A 98 32.24 -6.79 -1.33
C ASP A 98 31.08 -6.85 -2.35
N ASP A 99 29.96 -7.46 -1.97
CA ASP A 99 28.81 -7.62 -2.85
C ASP A 99 27.92 -6.36 -2.84
N SER A 100 27.84 -5.75 -4.03
CA SER A 100 26.88 -4.74 -4.46
C SER A 100 27.17 -3.27 -4.08
N TYR A 101 27.45 -2.49 -5.12
CA TYR A 101 27.35 -1.02 -5.19
C TYR A 101 26.14 -0.46 -4.40
N SER A 102 25.02 -1.21 -4.38
CA SER A 102 23.81 -0.84 -3.66
C SER A 102 24.00 -0.75 -2.15
N LEU A 103 24.76 -1.63 -1.49
CA LEU A 103 24.96 -1.54 -0.02
C LEU A 103 25.70 -0.27 0.39
N VAL A 104 26.65 0.19 -0.43
CA VAL A 104 27.34 1.48 -0.21
C VAL A 104 26.34 2.64 -0.37
N SER A 105 25.54 2.62 -1.43
CA SER A 105 24.47 3.61 -1.63
C SER A 105 23.45 3.59 -0.48
N TYR A 106 23.03 2.42 -0.02
CA TYR A 106 22.08 2.26 1.09
C TYR A 106 22.65 2.81 2.40
N ARG A 107 23.93 2.58 2.68
CA ARG A 107 24.60 3.13 3.86
C ARG A 107 24.59 4.66 3.88
N GLU A 108 24.90 5.29 2.74
CA GLU A 108 24.84 6.76 2.62
C GLU A 108 23.40 7.29 2.65
N LEU A 109 22.42 6.55 2.10
CA LEU A 109 21.01 6.88 2.21
C LEU A 109 20.53 6.90 3.67
N VAL A 110 20.87 5.88 4.47
CA VAL A 110 20.55 5.87 5.91
C VAL A 110 21.18 7.05 6.62
N LYS A 111 22.44 7.34 6.32
CA LYS A 111 23.15 8.49 6.90
C LYS A 111 22.50 9.83 6.55
N THR A 112 22.04 9.99 5.31
CA THR A 112 21.31 11.19 4.90
C THR A 112 19.95 11.29 5.60
N ALA A 113 19.21 10.18 5.71
CA ALA A 113 17.89 10.15 6.32
C ALA A 113 17.91 10.33 7.85
N THR A 114 18.92 9.78 8.54
CA THR A 114 18.99 9.72 10.01
C THR A 114 20.01 10.69 10.62
N GLY A 115 20.93 11.23 9.80
CA GLY A 115 22.05 12.06 10.26
C GLY A 115 23.24 11.28 10.83
N ARG A 116 23.22 9.94 10.81
CA ARG A 116 24.28 9.08 11.35
C ARG A 116 24.45 7.81 10.52
N PRO A 117 25.65 7.20 10.46
CA PRO A 117 25.80 5.91 9.78
C PRO A 117 24.92 4.84 10.46
N PRO A 118 24.44 3.85 9.70
CA PRO A 118 23.65 2.75 10.25
C PRO A 118 24.47 1.92 11.24
N VAL A 119 23.77 1.20 12.12
CA VAL A 119 24.40 0.21 13.00
C VAL A 119 24.76 -1.04 12.17
N GLU A 120 26.04 -1.39 12.14
CA GLU A 120 26.53 -2.60 11.47
C GLU A 120 26.47 -3.84 12.39
N HIS A 121 26.25 -5.01 11.81
CA HIS A 121 26.26 -6.31 12.48
C HIS A 121 26.91 -7.36 11.57
N ASP A 122 27.27 -8.53 12.12
CA ASP A 122 27.98 -9.60 11.38
C ASP A 122 27.05 -10.63 10.71
N LEU A 123 25.73 -10.56 10.97
CA LEU A 123 24.77 -11.46 10.35
C LEU A 123 24.76 -11.25 8.82
N ARG A 124 24.95 -12.33 8.04
CA ARG A 124 25.05 -12.35 6.56
C ARG A 124 24.41 -13.62 6.00
N GLY A 125 24.09 -13.60 4.70
CA GLY A 125 23.59 -14.74 3.96
C GLY A 125 22.20 -15.24 4.36
N LEU A 126 21.37 -14.41 5.01
CA LEU A 126 19.98 -14.75 5.27
C LEU A 126 19.22 -14.89 3.94
N ALA A 127 18.39 -15.92 3.85
CA ALA A 127 17.48 -16.07 2.73
C ALA A 127 16.39 -14.97 2.76
N ALA A 128 15.87 -14.61 1.60
CA ALA A 128 14.82 -13.59 1.46
C ALA A 128 13.51 -13.97 2.18
N ASP A 129 13.34 -15.24 2.49
CA ASP A 129 12.19 -15.87 3.14
C ASP A 129 12.46 -16.31 4.58
N ASP A 130 13.62 -15.97 5.15
CA ASP A 130 13.92 -16.21 6.57
C ASP A 130 13.27 -15.15 7.47
N TYR A 131 11.94 -15.10 7.45
CA TYR A 131 11.16 -14.04 8.09
C TYR A 131 11.33 -13.97 9.61
N GLU A 132 11.59 -15.10 10.27
CA GLU A 132 11.85 -15.08 11.72
C GLU A 132 13.16 -14.37 12.04
N GLN A 133 14.23 -14.63 11.31
CA GLN A 133 15.50 -13.93 11.49
C GLN A 133 15.41 -12.47 11.05
N LEU A 134 14.72 -12.18 9.94
CA LEU A 134 14.50 -10.80 9.49
C LEU A 134 13.65 -9.99 10.49
N LEU A 135 12.64 -10.59 11.13
CA LEU A 135 11.89 -9.97 12.22
C LEU A 135 12.74 -9.72 13.48
N SER A 136 13.84 -10.46 13.68
CA SER A 136 14.76 -10.16 14.79
C SER A 136 15.55 -8.87 14.57
N LEU A 137 15.74 -8.48 13.31
CA LEU A 137 16.36 -7.21 12.90
C LEU A 137 15.32 -6.08 12.80
N ASP A 138 14.11 -6.41 12.33
CA ASP A 138 12.99 -5.48 12.19
C ASP A 138 11.71 -6.07 12.79
N SER A 139 11.55 -5.92 14.10
CA SER A 139 10.41 -6.49 14.84
C SER A 139 9.04 -5.92 14.47
N THR A 140 9.01 -4.83 13.72
CA THR A 140 7.79 -4.08 13.37
C THR A 140 7.58 -3.95 11.86
N SER A 141 8.33 -4.70 11.03
CA SER A 141 8.09 -4.77 9.58
C SER A 141 6.67 -5.26 9.30
N PRO A 142 5.78 -4.46 8.66
CA PRO A 142 4.44 -4.92 8.31
C PRO A 142 4.49 -6.14 7.39
N PHE A 143 5.42 -6.14 6.41
CA PHE A 143 5.59 -7.23 5.46
C PHE A 143 6.04 -8.52 6.15
N TYR A 144 7.10 -8.49 6.96
CA TYR A 144 7.58 -9.71 7.62
C TYR A 144 6.61 -10.23 8.69
N LEU A 145 5.91 -9.34 9.39
CA LEU A 145 4.83 -9.73 10.30
C LEU A 145 3.70 -10.43 9.54
N CYS A 146 3.27 -9.91 8.39
CA CYS A 146 2.24 -10.55 7.57
C CYS A 146 2.71 -11.92 7.04
N ALA A 147 3.94 -12.01 6.53
CA ALA A 147 4.52 -13.26 6.04
C ALA A 147 4.61 -14.33 7.15
N ALA A 148 5.06 -13.94 8.35
CA ALA A 148 5.04 -14.82 9.51
C ALA A 148 3.61 -15.26 9.88
N GLY A 149 2.63 -14.36 9.79
CA GLY A 149 1.22 -14.68 9.98
C GLY A 149 0.70 -15.73 9.00
N ASP A 150 1.08 -15.61 7.73
CA ASP A 150 0.74 -16.57 6.68
C ASP A 150 1.39 -17.94 6.92
N ILE A 151 2.65 -17.99 7.37
CA ILE A 151 3.35 -19.22 7.75
C ILE A 151 2.64 -19.92 8.91
N HIS A 152 2.32 -19.19 9.99
CA HIS A 152 1.57 -19.74 11.12
C HIS A 152 0.19 -20.24 10.69
N LEU A 153 -0.51 -19.50 9.83
CA LEU A 153 -1.80 -19.90 9.28
C LEU A 153 -1.68 -21.18 8.43
N GLY A 154 -0.63 -21.32 7.64
CA GLY A 154 -0.30 -22.54 6.89
C GLY A 154 -0.03 -23.74 7.81
N GLY A 155 0.65 -23.51 8.93
CA GLY A 155 0.88 -24.47 10.01
C GLY A 155 -0.33 -24.75 10.90
N ASN A 156 -1.47 -24.10 10.64
CA ASN A 156 -2.71 -24.19 11.44
C ASN A 156 -2.57 -23.65 12.89
N ASP A 157 -1.56 -22.83 13.17
CA ASP A 157 -1.42 -22.05 14.39
C ASP A 157 -2.17 -20.71 14.22
N VAL A 158 -3.49 -20.77 14.43
CA VAL A 158 -4.38 -19.64 14.15
C VAL A 158 -4.22 -18.50 15.16
N GLU A 159 -3.83 -18.80 16.39
CA GLU A 159 -3.57 -17.82 17.43
C GLU A 159 -2.31 -17.00 17.14
N ALA A 160 -1.21 -17.64 16.76
CA ALA A 160 0.01 -16.92 16.37
C ALA A 160 -0.22 -16.11 15.09
N ALA A 161 -0.94 -16.66 14.10
CA ALA A 161 -1.29 -15.95 12.88
C ALA A 161 -2.09 -14.66 13.18
N GLU A 162 -3.12 -14.72 14.04
CA GLU A 162 -3.90 -13.55 14.45
C GLU A 162 -3.01 -12.47 15.06
N GLN A 163 -2.11 -12.84 15.97
CA GLN A 163 -1.21 -11.89 16.63
C GLN A 163 -0.31 -11.17 15.62
N LYS A 164 0.24 -11.92 14.65
CA LYS A 164 1.13 -11.37 13.63
C LYS A 164 0.41 -10.42 12.67
N TYR A 165 -0.78 -10.77 12.17
CA TYR A 165 -1.55 -9.85 11.33
C TYR A 165 -1.99 -8.59 12.08
N ARG A 166 -2.39 -8.71 13.36
CA ARG A 166 -2.73 -7.54 14.18
C ARG A 166 -1.52 -6.62 14.39
N ALA A 167 -0.36 -7.18 14.71
CA ALA A 167 0.87 -6.40 14.82
C ALA A 167 1.24 -5.68 13.51
N ALA A 168 1.04 -6.33 12.35
CA ALA A 168 1.26 -5.67 11.06
C ALA A 168 0.31 -4.48 10.85
N LEU A 169 -0.96 -4.62 11.27
CA LEU A 169 -1.98 -3.58 11.16
C LEU A 169 -1.81 -2.44 12.18
N ASP A 170 -1.17 -2.69 13.32
CA ASP A 170 -0.80 -1.64 14.27
C ASP A 170 0.23 -0.67 13.65
N VAL A 171 1.09 -1.19 12.77
CA VAL A 171 2.10 -0.40 12.06
C VAL A 171 1.51 0.23 10.80
N LEU A 172 0.86 -0.56 9.93
CA LEU A 172 0.23 -0.12 8.68
C LEU A 172 -1.28 -0.47 8.69
N PRO A 173 -2.15 0.45 9.14
CA PRO A 173 -3.59 0.19 9.30
C PRO A 173 -4.31 -0.18 8.00
N GLU A 174 -3.86 0.33 6.86
CA GLU A 174 -4.43 0.07 5.54
C GLU A 174 -3.81 -1.14 4.82
N TYR A 175 -3.05 -2.00 5.53
CA TYR A 175 -2.40 -3.15 4.90
C TYR A 175 -3.41 -4.24 4.52
N VAL A 176 -3.86 -4.21 3.26
CA VAL A 176 -4.93 -5.07 2.76
C VAL A 176 -4.61 -6.57 2.91
N ALA A 177 -3.35 -6.98 2.67
CA ALA A 177 -2.91 -8.36 2.87
C ALA A 177 -3.13 -8.84 4.32
N ALA A 178 -2.75 -8.03 5.32
CA ALA A 178 -2.94 -8.38 6.72
C ALA A 178 -4.43 -8.40 7.11
N HIS A 179 -5.26 -7.51 6.58
CA HIS A 179 -6.71 -7.58 6.76
C HIS A 179 -7.31 -8.87 6.18
N PHE A 180 -6.91 -9.27 4.98
CA PHE A 180 -7.41 -10.50 4.36
C PHE A 180 -6.94 -11.76 5.10
N GLY A 181 -5.68 -11.78 5.55
CA GLY A 181 -5.12 -12.82 6.40
C GLY A 181 -5.87 -12.94 7.73
N LEU A 182 -6.11 -11.82 8.41
CA LEU A 182 -6.87 -11.77 9.66
C LEU A 182 -8.32 -12.22 9.46
N ALA A 183 -8.99 -11.80 8.38
CA ALA A 183 -10.32 -12.30 8.06
C ALA A 183 -10.33 -13.83 7.83
N SER A 184 -9.28 -14.38 7.21
CA SER A 184 -9.13 -15.81 7.00
C SER A 184 -8.95 -16.56 8.32
N VAL A 185 -8.14 -16.03 9.26
CA VAL A 185 -7.98 -16.56 10.62
C VAL A 185 -9.30 -16.56 11.38
N LEU A 186 -9.99 -15.41 11.43
CA LEU A 186 -11.26 -15.25 12.15
C LEU A 186 -12.33 -16.22 11.63
N ARG A 187 -12.37 -16.47 10.31
CA ARG A 187 -13.25 -17.47 9.71
C ARG A 187 -12.91 -18.89 10.16
N ARG A 188 -11.63 -19.26 10.28
CA ARG A 188 -11.21 -20.58 10.81
C ARG A 188 -11.60 -20.74 12.27
N GLN A 189 -11.48 -19.68 13.06
CA GLN A 189 -11.92 -19.62 14.46
C GLN A 189 -13.46 -19.50 14.63
N ARG A 190 -14.24 -19.49 13.54
CA ARG A 190 -15.71 -19.30 13.54
C ARG A 190 -16.20 -17.94 14.05
N ARG A 191 -15.33 -16.95 14.15
CA ARG A 191 -15.63 -15.55 14.47
C ARG A 191 -16.06 -14.81 13.18
N LEU A 192 -17.18 -15.26 12.61
CA LEU A 192 -17.61 -14.84 11.28
C LEU A 192 -17.99 -13.36 11.20
N GLU A 193 -18.61 -12.82 12.25
CA GLU A 193 -19.01 -11.41 12.30
C GLU A 193 -17.78 -10.51 12.29
N GLU A 194 -16.80 -10.73 13.18
CA GLU A 194 -15.54 -9.99 13.17
C GLU A 194 -14.78 -10.09 11.84
N ALA A 195 -14.83 -11.24 11.17
CA ALA A 195 -14.24 -11.38 9.85
C ALA A 195 -14.85 -10.40 8.84
N THR A 196 -16.16 -10.08 8.92
CA THR A 196 -16.81 -9.16 7.97
C THR A 196 -16.23 -7.75 8.04
N VAL A 197 -15.77 -7.29 9.20
CA VAL A 197 -15.07 -6.00 9.36
C VAL A 197 -13.79 -5.99 8.54
N HIS A 198 -12.96 -7.00 8.69
CA HIS A 198 -11.69 -7.09 7.97
C HIS A 198 -11.87 -7.34 6.47
N LEU A 199 -12.90 -8.09 6.06
CA LEU A 199 -13.24 -8.24 4.64
C LEU A 199 -13.68 -6.92 4.02
N ARG A 200 -14.45 -6.11 4.75
CA ARG A 200 -14.82 -4.76 4.29
C ARG A 200 -13.57 -3.89 4.14
N LEU A 201 -12.67 -3.91 5.12
CA LEU A 201 -11.39 -3.18 5.03
C LEU A 201 -10.48 -3.67 3.91
N THR A 202 -10.44 -4.98 3.61
CA THR A 202 -9.78 -5.51 2.41
C THR A 202 -10.33 -4.84 1.15
N LEU A 203 -11.66 -4.77 1.01
CA LEU A 203 -12.30 -4.28 -0.21
C LEU A 203 -12.15 -2.79 -0.46
N ILE A 204 -12.04 -2.00 0.61
CA ILE A 204 -11.96 -0.54 0.53
C ILE A 204 -10.54 0.00 0.69
N GLY A 205 -9.58 -0.88 0.99
CA GLY A 205 -8.17 -0.51 1.15
C GLY A 205 -7.45 -0.36 -0.19
N PRO A 206 -6.24 0.24 -0.19
CA PRO A 206 -5.47 0.48 -1.40
C PRO A 206 -5.14 -0.81 -2.15
N MET A 207 -5.39 -0.83 -3.46
CA MET A 207 -5.13 -1.96 -4.35
C MET A 207 -3.67 -2.39 -4.36
N SER A 208 -2.76 -1.42 -4.20
CA SER A 208 -1.32 -1.64 -4.09
C SER A 208 -0.88 -2.52 -2.91
N PHE A 209 -1.73 -2.67 -1.88
CA PHE A 209 -1.46 -3.50 -0.71
C PHE A 209 -2.12 -4.89 -0.74
N TYR A 210 -2.76 -5.27 -1.85
CA TYR A 210 -3.35 -6.62 -2.04
C TYR A 210 -2.32 -7.75 -2.23
N GLY A 211 -1.05 -7.51 -1.88
CA GLY A 211 -0.03 -8.54 -1.81
C GLY A 211 0.90 -8.53 -3.03
N GLY A 212 2.19 -8.36 -2.75
CA GLY A 212 3.26 -8.38 -3.73
C GLY A 212 3.28 -9.71 -4.48
N SER A 213 2.87 -9.66 -5.75
CA SER A 213 2.96 -10.77 -6.69
C SER A 213 4.40 -11.25 -6.91
N PHE A 214 5.40 -10.47 -6.52
CA PHE A 214 6.80 -10.71 -6.84
C PHE A 214 7.53 -11.57 -5.80
N TRP A 215 7.30 -11.35 -4.51
CA TRP A 215 7.87 -12.21 -3.47
C TRP A 215 7.01 -13.43 -3.18
N SER A 216 5.84 -13.62 -3.79
CA SER A 216 4.93 -14.73 -3.44
C SER A 216 5.58 -16.13 -3.49
N ASP A 217 6.53 -16.39 -4.39
CA ASP A 217 7.23 -17.68 -4.46
C ASP A 217 8.25 -17.90 -3.31
N THR A 218 8.72 -16.82 -2.69
CA THR A 218 9.66 -16.86 -1.54
C THR A 218 8.91 -16.63 -0.22
N ALA A 219 7.92 -15.73 -0.21
CA ALA A 219 7.22 -15.30 0.99
C ALA A 219 6.10 -16.21 1.44
N LEU A 220 5.45 -16.90 0.50
CA LEU A 220 4.22 -17.64 0.80
C LEU A 220 4.26 -19.00 0.12
N PRO A 221 4.27 -20.12 0.87
CA PRO A 221 4.16 -21.43 0.24
C PRO A 221 2.81 -21.56 -0.50
N GLY A 222 2.85 -21.64 -1.84
CA GLY A 222 1.75 -22.07 -2.70
C GLY A 222 1.28 -21.05 -3.74
N ASN A 223 0.43 -21.50 -4.68
CA ASN A 223 -0.20 -20.70 -5.74
C ASN A 223 -1.21 -19.68 -5.16
N PHE A 224 -0.78 -18.75 -4.31
CA PHE A 224 -1.63 -17.77 -3.64
C PHE A 224 -2.05 -16.61 -4.56
N ARG A 225 -2.34 -16.89 -5.83
CA ARG A 225 -3.16 -16.02 -6.68
C ARG A 225 -4.62 -16.37 -6.44
N ASN A 226 -5.19 -15.78 -5.40
CA ASN A 226 -6.64 -15.73 -5.29
C ASN A 226 -7.04 -14.27 -5.39
N ASP A 227 -7.96 -13.96 -6.28
CA ASP A 227 -8.61 -12.67 -6.36
C ASP A 227 -9.26 -12.34 -5.01
N TRP A 228 -8.53 -11.64 -4.14
CA TRP A 228 -8.96 -11.41 -2.76
C TRP A 228 -10.18 -10.51 -2.73
N SER A 229 -10.32 -9.57 -3.67
CA SER A 229 -11.51 -8.73 -3.79
C SER A 229 -12.76 -9.58 -4.07
N ARG A 230 -12.77 -10.41 -5.12
CA ARG A 230 -13.92 -11.28 -5.39
C ARG A 230 -14.18 -12.27 -4.26
N LYS A 231 -13.12 -12.79 -3.64
CA LYS A 231 -13.26 -13.71 -2.50
C LYS A 231 -13.84 -13.02 -1.27
N ALA A 232 -13.41 -11.81 -0.97
CA ALA A 232 -13.93 -11.01 0.14
C ALA A 232 -15.38 -10.58 -0.09
N VAL A 233 -15.73 -10.09 -1.29
CA VAL A 233 -17.12 -9.81 -1.69
C VAL A 233 -17.99 -11.04 -1.50
N MET A 234 -17.61 -12.17 -2.10
CA MET A 234 -18.35 -13.43 -2.00
C MET A 234 -18.54 -13.84 -0.53
N TRP A 235 -17.51 -13.69 0.32
CA TRP A 235 -17.60 -14.05 1.73
C TRP A 235 -18.53 -13.13 2.52
N ILE A 236 -18.54 -11.82 2.27
CA ILE A 236 -19.48 -10.90 2.92
C ILE A 236 -20.91 -11.19 2.43
N GLN A 237 -21.14 -11.31 1.11
CA GLN A 237 -22.46 -11.60 0.53
C GLN A 237 -23.08 -12.91 1.04
N ARG A 238 -22.25 -13.90 1.38
CA ARG A 238 -22.69 -15.20 1.95
C ARG A 238 -22.79 -15.21 3.47
N SER A 239 -22.41 -14.13 4.15
CA SER A 239 -22.49 -14.05 5.61
C SER A 239 -23.94 -13.85 6.04
N LYS A 240 -24.41 -14.66 6.99
CA LYS A 240 -25.80 -14.58 7.49
C LYS A 240 -26.01 -13.39 8.40
N THR A 241 -24.99 -13.06 9.18
CA THR A 241 -24.92 -11.91 10.07
C THR A 241 -23.63 -11.16 9.78
N LEU A 242 -23.71 -9.83 9.86
CA LEU A 242 -22.56 -8.95 9.81
C LEU A 242 -22.22 -8.51 11.23
N HIS A 243 -21.00 -8.03 11.44
CA HIS A 243 -20.66 -7.35 12.69
C HIS A 243 -21.60 -6.17 12.94
N GLU A 244 -21.91 -5.87 14.20
CA GLU A 244 -22.84 -4.79 14.58
C GLU A 244 -22.42 -3.42 13.99
N SER A 245 -21.11 -3.19 13.86
CA SER A 245 -20.56 -1.97 13.26
C SER A 245 -20.83 -1.83 11.77
N LEU A 246 -21.31 -2.88 11.10
CA LEU A 246 -21.58 -2.89 9.65
C LEU A 246 -23.07 -2.91 9.31
N VAL A 247 -23.97 -2.96 10.31
CA VAL A 247 -25.42 -3.08 10.06
C VAL A 247 -25.94 -1.90 9.25
N ASP A 248 -25.49 -0.68 9.57
CA ASP A 248 -25.88 0.56 8.89
C ASP A 248 -24.74 1.15 8.04
N ASP A 249 -23.70 0.36 7.77
CA ASP A 249 -22.54 0.81 6.99
C ASP A 249 -22.92 0.97 5.50
N PRO A 250 -22.75 2.16 4.89
CA PRO A 250 -23.10 2.41 3.49
C PRO A 250 -22.49 1.43 2.48
N PHE A 251 -21.29 0.92 2.73
CA PHE A 251 -20.67 -0.08 1.86
C PHE A 251 -21.31 -1.45 2.05
N ALA A 252 -21.45 -1.91 3.29
CA ALA A 252 -22.03 -3.19 3.62
C ALA A 252 -23.49 -3.32 3.16
N THR A 253 -24.29 -2.26 3.29
CA THR A 253 -25.69 -2.26 2.83
C THR A 253 -25.84 -2.43 1.32
N ARG A 254 -24.80 -2.06 0.55
CA ARG A 254 -24.77 -2.16 -0.92
C ARG A 254 -23.89 -3.29 -1.45
N ILE A 255 -23.36 -4.15 -0.59
CA ILE A 255 -22.40 -5.19 -0.99
C ILE A 255 -22.93 -6.17 -2.05
N ASN A 256 -24.25 -6.37 -2.11
CA ASN A 256 -24.89 -7.25 -3.10
C ASN A 256 -25.02 -6.60 -4.49
N GLU A 257 -24.75 -5.30 -4.62
CA GLU A 257 -24.68 -4.58 -5.89
C GLU A 257 -23.26 -4.61 -6.49
N LEU A 258 -22.25 -5.01 -5.70
CA LEU A 258 -20.85 -5.00 -6.08
C LEU A 258 -20.36 -6.38 -6.55
N THR A 259 -19.55 -6.39 -7.61
CA THR A 259 -18.96 -7.61 -8.19
C THR A 259 -17.45 -7.67 -8.03
N PHE A 260 -16.77 -6.52 -8.11
CA PHE A 260 -15.32 -6.39 -8.21
C PHE A 260 -14.72 -7.15 -9.40
N GLU A 261 -15.51 -7.45 -10.43
CA GLU A 261 -15.03 -8.10 -11.65
C GLU A 261 -14.16 -7.15 -12.48
N THR A 262 -13.13 -7.71 -13.11
CA THR A 262 -12.16 -6.99 -13.94
C THR A 262 -12.30 -7.38 -15.41
N GLY A 263 -12.02 -6.46 -16.34
CA GLY A 263 -12.04 -6.76 -17.78
C GLY A 263 -13.43 -6.83 -18.40
N LEU A 264 -14.42 -6.20 -17.75
CA LEU A 264 -15.77 -6.05 -18.28
C LEU A 264 -15.88 -4.73 -19.07
N ALA A 265 -16.51 -4.75 -20.24
CA ALA A 265 -16.74 -3.54 -21.03
C ALA A 265 -17.69 -2.53 -20.34
N GLU A 266 -18.60 -3.05 -19.52
CA GLU A 266 -19.49 -2.29 -18.65
C GLU A 266 -19.42 -2.89 -17.25
N ASN A 267 -18.97 -2.09 -16.28
CA ASN A 267 -18.96 -2.46 -14.87
C ASN A 267 -19.67 -1.37 -14.07
N ALA A 268 -20.81 -1.73 -13.44
CA ALA A 268 -21.61 -0.82 -12.62
C ALA A 268 -21.00 -0.56 -11.23
N ASP A 269 -19.92 -1.26 -10.85
CA ASP A 269 -19.27 -1.09 -9.54
C ASP A 269 -18.88 0.37 -9.29
N ILE A 270 -18.38 1.10 -10.30
CA ILE A 270 -18.00 2.50 -10.12
C ILE A 270 -19.19 3.39 -9.78
N ASP A 271 -20.35 3.15 -10.39
CA ASP A 271 -21.59 3.87 -10.07
C ASP A 271 -22.02 3.61 -8.62
N VAL A 272 -22.00 2.35 -8.20
CA VAL A 272 -22.33 1.95 -6.82
C VAL A 272 -21.33 2.54 -5.82
N LEU A 273 -20.02 2.46 -6.09
CA LEU A 273 -18.98 3.00 -5.23
C LEU A 273 -19.10 4.53 -5.08
N ARG A 274 -19.47 5.26 -6.14
CA ARG A 274 -19.74 6.71 -6.05
C ARG A 274 -20.91 7.02 -5.13
N LEU A 275 -22.00 6.25 -5.19
CA LEU A 275 -23.12 6.40 -4.26
C LEU A 275 -22.71 6.12 -2.81
N ILE A 276 -21.82 5.14 -2.60
CA ILE A 276 -21.24 4.83 -1.29
C ILE A 276 -20.39 6.00 -0.76
N VAL A 277 -19.53 6.61 -1.60
CA VAL A 277 -18.73 7.80 -1.24
C VAL A 277 -19.64 8.92 -0.74
N GLU A 278 -20.69 9.26 -1.49
CA GLU A 278 -21.60 10.33 -1.11
C GLU A 278 -22.38 10.00 0.17
N SER A 279 -22.71 8.73 0.40
CA SER A 279 -23.36 8.28 1.63
C SER A 279 -22.44 8.43 2.85
N TYR A 280 -21.15 8.08 2.73
CA TYR A 280 -20.15 8.31 3.78
C TYR A 280 -19.88 9.80 4.01
N ALA A 281 -19.78 10.59 2.95
CA ALA A 281 -19.57 12.04 3.06
C ALA A 281 -20.76 12.72 3.76
N ALA A 282 -21.99 12.31 3.45
CA ALA A 282 -23.20 12.81 4.10
C ALA A 282 -23.29 12.45 5.59
N SER A 283 -22.73 11.31 6.00
CA SER A 283 -22.66 10.90 7.41
C SER A 283 -21.44 11.44 8.17
N GLY A 284 -20.57 12.22 7.50
CA GLY A 284 -19.33 12.73 8.08
C GLY A 284 -18.19 11.70 8.20
N SER A 285 -18.37 10.50 7.63
CA SER A 285 -17.38 9.42 7.63
C SER A 285 -16.35 9.61 6.51
N PHE A 286 -15.65 10.76 6.52
CA PHE A 286 -14.79 11.19 5.42
C PHE A 286 -13.58 10.27 5.18
N ALA A 287 -13.08 9.57 6.21
CA ALA A 287 -11.98 8.63 6.05
C ALA A 287 -12.37 7.44 5.15
N ASP A 288 -13.56 6.88 5.34
CA ASP A 288 -14.06 5.82 4.47
C ASP A 288 -14.49 6.32 3.10
N ALA A 289 -15.03 7.54 3.01
CA ALA A 289 -15.27 8.20 1.73
C ALA A 289 -13.97 8.34 0.92
N ALA A 290 -12.87 8.78 1.55
CA ALA A 290 -11.56 8.90 0.92
C ALA A 290 -11.02 7.55 0.45
N ARG A 291 -11.14 6.49 1.28
CA ARG A 291 -10.74 5.12 0.93
C ARG A 291 -11.45 4.59 -0.32
N ILE A 292 -12.78 4.72 -0.36
CA ILE A 292 -13.56 4.31 -1.54
C ILE A 292 -13.22 5.17 -2.76
N TRP A 293 -12.98 6.46 -2.56
CA TRP A 293 -12.57 7.34 -3.66
C TRP A 293 -11.22 6.93 -4.24
N MET A 294 -10.24 6.59 -3.39
CA MET A 294 -8.96 6.01 -3.83
C MET A 294 -9.15 4.71 -4.61
N LEU A 295 -10.00 3.80 -4.13
CA LEU A 295 -10.35 2.57 -4.84
C LEU A 295 -10.97 2.87 -6.22
N ILE A 296 -11.86 3.86 -6.34
CA ILE A 296 -12.42 4.27 -7.64
C ILE A 296 -11.30 4.71 -8.59
N GLY A 297 -10.34 5.50 -8.10
CA GLY A 297 -9.16 5.93 -8.87
C GLY A 297 -8.33 4.75 -9.36
N GLU A 298 -7.95 3.86 -8.43
CA GLU A 298 -7.13 2.66 -8.74
C GLU A 298 -7.82 1.74 -9.74
N ARG A 299 -9.14 1.51 -9.60
CA ARG A 299 -9.90 0.71 -10.56
C ARG A 299 -10.00 1.40 -11.92
N ALA A 300 -10.26 2.70 -11.95
CA ALA A 300 -10.37 3.45 -13.20
C ALA A 300 -9.03 3.61 -13.94
N ALA A 301 -7.90 3.57 -13.24
CA ALA A 301 -6.56 3.58 -13.82
C ALA A 301 -6.28 2.32 -14.66
N MET A 302 -6.81 1.18 -14.24
CA MET A 302 -6.72 -0.09 -14.98
C MET A 302 -7.67 -0.17 -16.19
N GLU A 303 -8.59 0.79 -16.31
CA GLU A 303 -9.57 0.83 -17.40
C GLU A 303 -9.10 1.69 -18.58
N THR A 304 -9.90 1.73 -19.64
CA THR A 304 -9.62 2.53 -20.84
C THR A 304 -9.77 4.04 -20.58
N THR A 305 -9.13 4.86 -21.41
CA THR A 305 -9.30 6.33 -21.34
C THR A 305 -10.76 6.76 -21.50
N SER A 306 -11.51 6.14 -22.42
CA SER A 306 -12.93 6.46 -22.62
C SER A 306 -13.80 6.09 -21.41
N PHE A 307 -13.42 5.06 -20.65
CA PHE A 307 -14.05 4.73 -19.38
C PHE A 307 -13.84 5.88 -18.37
N ARG A 308 -12.61 6.36 -18.19
CA ARG A 308 -12.32 7.49 -17.29
C ARG A 308 -13.05 8.76 -17.69
N GLU A 309 -13.09 9.08 -18.98
CA GLU A 309 -13.81 10.23 -19.54
C GLU A 309 -15.32 10.18 -19.24
N ARG A 310 -15.94 8.99 -19.32
CA ARG A 310 -17.37 8.80 -19.00
C ARG A 310 -17.71 9.24 -17.57
N TYR A 311 -16.81 9.00 -16.63
CA TYR A 311 -17.00 9.31 -15.22
C TYR A 311 -16.48 10.69 -14.82
N ASP A 312 -15.94 11.46 -15.78
CA ASP A 312 -15.21 12.71 -15.55
C ASP A 312 -14.13 12.54 -14.47
N LEU A 313 -13.44 11.41 -14.52
CA LEU A 313 -12.22 11.21 -13.75
C LEU A 313 -11.13 11.87 -14.59
N THR A 314 -10.68 13.05 -14.14
CA THR A 314 -9.45 13.75 -14.57
C THR A 314 -8.57 14.02 -13.35
N PRO A 315 -7.27 14.32 -13.47
CA PRO A 315 -6.44 14.70 -12.31
C PRO A 315 -7.10 15.81 -11.48
N THR A 316 -7.66 16.83 -12.13
CA THR A 316 -8.31 17.96 -11.47
C THR A 316 -9.56 17.55 -10.70
N THR A 317 -10.47 16.78 -11.32
CA THR A 317 -11.75 16.41 -10.72
C THR A 317 -11.58 15.32 -9.67
N TYR A 318 -10.83 14.26 -9.99
CA TYR A 318 -10.51 13.19 -9.06
C TYR A 318 -9.61 13.66 -7.92
N GLY A 319 -8.47 14.27 -8.25
CA GLY A 319 -7.51 14.72 -7.25
C GLY A 319 -8.07 15.85 -6.39
N GLY A 320 -8.88 16.74 -6.96
CA GLY A 320 -9.56 17.80 -6.21
C GLY A 320 -10.51 17.23 -5.15
N ARG A 321 -11.33 16.25 -5.52
CA ARG A 321 -12.23 15.56 -4.58
C ARG A 321 -11.44 14.72 -3.57
N LEU A 322 -10.35 14.07 -3.98
CA LEU A 322 -9.50 13.30 -3.06
C LEU A 322 -8.87 14.21 -2.00
N ALA A 323 -8.32 15.36 -2.40
CA ALA A 323 -7.75 16.33 -1.47
C ALA A 323 -8.80 16.85 -0.48
N GLU A 324 -10.02 17.13 -0.93
CA GLU A 324 -11.14 17.53 -0.07
C GLU A 324 -11.48 16.44 0.97
N LEU A 325 -11.65 15.19 0.55
CA LEU A 325 -11.98 14.09 1.47
C LEU A 325 -10.85 13.79 2.46
N LEU A 326 -9.59 13.90 2.02
CA LEU A 326 -8.42 13.75 2.90
C LEU A 326 -8.37 14.88 3.95
N GLU A 327 -8.64 16.13 3.55
CA GLU A 327 -8.68 17.27 4.47
C GLU A 327 -9.81 17.10 5.50
N LEU A 328 -11.02 16.76 5.06
CA LEU A 328 -12.18 16.54 5.93
C LEU A 328 -12.02 15.33 6.87
N SER A 329 -11.15 14.37 6.52
CA SER A 329 -10.81 13.23 7.37
C SER A 329 -9.63 13.48 8.32
N GLY A 330 -9.08 14.70 8.35
CA GLY A 330 -7.96 15.08 9.21
C GLY A 330 -6.58 14.78 8.64
N ASN A 331 -6.47 14.34 7.39
CA ASN A 331 -5.20 14.04 6.70
C ASN A 331 -4.68 15.29 5.95
N GLU A 332 -4.55 16.42 6.66
CA GLU A 332 -4.25 17.73 6.07
C GLU A 332 -2.95 17.77 5.26
N ARG A 333 -1.87 17.13 5.76
CA ARG A 333 -0.59 17.08 5.03
C ARG A 333 -0.73 16.36 3.69
N ARG A 334 -1.45 15.23 3.68
CA ARG A 334 -1.69 14.44 2.47
C ARG A 334 -2.58 15.18 1.50
N ALA A 335 -3.62 15.87 1.99
CA ALA A 335 -4.44 16.76 1.18
C ALA A 335 -3.61 17.89 0.54
N ALA A 336 -2.75 18.54 1.32
CA ALA A 336 -1.85 19.58 0.83
C ALA A 336 -0.87 19.05 -0.23
N LEU A 337 -0.34 17.83 -0.03
CA LEU A 337 0.48 17.15 -1.02
C LEU A 337 -0.29 16.93 -2.33
N VAL A 338 -1.52 16.41 -2.29
CA VAL A 338 -2.34 16.24 -3.49
C VAL A 338 -2.58 17.59 -4.19
N ARG A 339 -2.93 18.65 -3.45
CA ARG A 339 -3.11 20.00 -4.03
C ARG A 339 -1.83 20.53 -4.68
N ASN A 340 -0.69 20.33 -4.03
CA ASN A 340 0.62 20.67 -4.59
C ASN A 340 0.86 19.88 -5.89
N MET A 341 0.57 18.58 -5.87
CA MET A 341 0.75 17.73 -7.03
C MET A 341 -0.10 18.22 -8.22
N LEU A 342 -1.37 18.54 -8.00
CA LEU A 342 -2.26 19.08 -9.02
C LEU A 342 -1.77 20.41 -9.60
N GLY A 343 -1.23 21.30 -8.75
CA GLY A 343 -0.71 22.60 -9.18
C GLY A 343 0.48 22.51 -10.13
N ALA A 344 1.29 21.44 -10.02
CA ALA A 344 2.43 21.21 -10.90
C ALA A 344 2.09 20.43 -12.19
N MET A 345 0.89 19.83 -12.31
CA MET A 345 0.39 19.21 -13.56
C MET A 345 0.02 20.27 -14.62
N LYS A 346 0.99 21.01 -15.15
CA LYS A 346 0.78 22.00 -16.23
C LYS A 346 0.81 21.37 -17.62
N LYS A 347 -0.23 20.60 -17.96
CA LYS A 347 -0.83 20.33 -19.30
C LYS A 347 -1.47 18.93 -19.29
N PRO A 348 -2.82 18.82 -19.40
CA PRO A 348 -3.54 17.56 -19.31
C PRO A 348 -3.51 16.80 -20.64
N ALA A 349 -2.32 16.60 -21.21
CA ALA A 349 -2.16 15.83 -22.45
C ALA A 349 -1.58 14.46 -22.11
N GLY A 350 -2.46 13.55 -21.70
CA GLY A 350 -2.21 12.12 -21.64
C GLY A 350 -1.82 11.60 -20.25
N LEU A 351 -2.67 10.70 -19.74
CA LEU A 351 -2.42 9.68 -18.71
C LEU A 351 -1.98 10.19 -17.33
N TYR A 352 -2.92 10.71 -16.52
CA TYR A 352 -2.67 10.93 -15.08
C TYR A 352 -3.90 10.65 -14.22
N LEU A 353 -4.68 9.66 -14.65
CA LEU A 353 -5.56 8.91 -13.77
C LEU A 353 -5.34 7.43 -13.95
#